data_AF-A0A520A821-F1
#
_entry.id   AF-A0A520A821-F1
#
_cell.length_a   1.000
_cell.length_b   1.000
_cell.length_c   1.000
_cell.angle_alpha   90.00
_cell.angle_beta   90.00
_cell.angle_gamma   90.00
#
_symmetry.space_group_name_H-M   'P 1'
#
loop_
_entity.id
_entity.type
_entity.pdbx_description
1 polymer ?
#
loop_
_entity_poly.entity_id
_entity_poly.type
_entity_poly.pdbx_seq_one_letter_code
_entity_poly.pdbx_strand_id
1 'polypeptide(L)'
;MGLSKDIVLLQPTIHFRIDADFRDKKDEGKFYYSLDGINWISIGLPLHMEYTLPHFMGYRFGLFNYGTKAVGGHADFDFFHLRNND
;
A
#
# COMPACT_ATOMS: atom_id res chain seq x y z
N MET A 1 9.70 -17.44 5.92
CA MET A 1 10.02 -16.11 6.47
C MET A 1 10.81 -15.37 5.40
N GLY A 2 10.13 -14.61 4.53
CA GLY A 2 10.79 -13.94 3.40
C GLY A 2 11.57 -12.73 3.90
N LEU A 3 12.87 -12.69 3.61
CA LEU A 3 13.75 -11.57 3.93
C LEU A 3 13.15 -10.28 3.33
N SER A 4 12.93 -9.24 4.16
CA SER A 4 12.64 -7.92 3.62
C SER A 4 13.88 -7.46 2.88
N LYS A 5 13.78 -7.37 1.55
CA LYS A 5 14.83 -6.80 0.73
C LYS A 5 14.77 -5.29 0.93
N ASP A 6 15.84 -4.70 1.46
CA ASP A 6 15.96 -3.25 1.53
C ASP A 6 16.01 -2.68 0.12
N ILE A 7 15.23 -1.63 -0.12
CA ILE A 7 15.18 -0.92 -1.39
C ILE A 7 15.69 0.48 -1.12
N VAL A 8 16.86 0.79 -1.68
CA VAL A 8 17.43 2.14 -1.61
C VAL A 8 16.66 3.04 -2.58
N LEU A 9 16.05 4.09 -2.05
CA LEU A 9 15.40 5.13 -2.85
C LEU A 9 16.40 6.24 -3.14
N LEU A 10 16.72 6.46 -4.41
CA LEU A 10 17.69 7.47 -4.88
C LEU A 10 17.03 8.70 -5.51
N GLN A 11 15.71 8.84 -5.34
CA GLN A 11 14.89 9.87 -5.98
C GLN A 11 13.77 10.35 -5.03
N PRO A 12 13.24 11.56 -5.20
CA PRO A 12 12.26 12.12 -4.26
C PRO A 12 10.84 11.56 -4.43
N THR A 13 10.52 11.01 -5.61
CA THR A 13 9.16 10.58 -5.95
C THR A 13 9.09 9.05 -6.05
N ILE A 14 8.01 8.48 -5.53
CA ILE A 14 7.68 7.06 -5.62
C ILE A 14 6.17 6.90 -5.73
N HIS A 15 5.73 5.87 -6.45
CA HIS A 15 4.32 5.54 -6.61
C HIS A 15 4.01 4.26 -5.86
N PHE A 16 2.82 4.19 -5.26
CA PHE A 16 2.32 3.01 -4.57
C PHE A 16 1.01 2.54 -5.18
N ARG A 17 0.80 1.22 -5.17
CA ARG A 17 -0.46 0.61 -5.60
C ARG A 17 -0.79 -0.56 -4.69
N ILE A 18 -2.09 -0.72 -4.45
CA ILE A 18 -2.65 -1.86 -3.74
C ILE A 18 -3.71 -2.47 -4.64
N ASP A 19 -3.57 -3.76 -4.93
CA ASP A 19 -4.58 -4.53 -5.64
C ASP A 19 -5.37 -5.34 -4.59
N ALA A 20 -6.64 -5.03 -4.40
CA ALA A 20 -7.52 -5.72 -3.46
C ALA A 20 -8.49 -6.64 -4.22
N ASP A 21 -8.50 -7.94 -3.87
CA ASP A 21 -9.33 -8.96 -4.48
C ASP A 21 -10.35 -9.50 -3.47
N PHE A 22 -11.60 -9.07 -3.64
CA PHE A 22 -12.73 -9.47 -2.79
C PHE A 22 -13.63 -10.53 -3.46
N ARG A 23 -13.28 -10.98 -4.68
CA ARG A 23 -14.09 -11.97 -5.41
C ARG A 23 -14.05 -13.30 -4.66
N ASP A 24 -15.18 -14.00 -4.65
CA ASP A 24 -15.32 -15.30 -3.99
C ASP A 24 -14.83 -15.34 -2.54
N LYS A 25 -14.91 -14.20 -1.82
CA LYS A 25 -14.41 -14.02 -0.44
C LYS A 25 -12.92 -14.32 -0.29
N LYS A 26 -12.14 -14.06 -1.34
CA LYS A 26 -10.69 -14.25 -1.30
C LYS A 26 -10.02 -13.29 -0.31
N ASP A 27 -10.56 -12.08 -0.20
CA ASP A 27 -10.18 -11.06 0.78
C ASP A 27 -8.65 -10.88 0.86
N GLU A 28 -8.02 -10.66 -0.29
CA GLU A 28 -6.55 -10.59 -0.42
C GLU A 28 -6.08 -9.23 -0.95
N GLY A 29 -5.11 -8.62 -0.27
CA GLY A 29 -4.46 -7.38 -0.70
C GLY A 29 -3.02 -7.61 -1.14
N LYS A 30 -2.64 -7.15 -2.33
CA LYS A 30 -1.25 -7.18 -2.83
C LYS A 30 -0.70 -5.78 -2.97
N PHE A 31 0.55 -5.59 -2.55
CA PHE A 31 1.21 -4.28 -2.52
C PHE A 31 2.29 -4.19 -3.58
N TYR A 32 2.37 -3.02 -4.22
CA TYR A 32 3.31 -2.72 -5.28
C TYR A 32 3.88 -1.32 -5.12
N TYR A 33 5.08 -1.11 -5.65
CA TYR A 33 5.66 0.20 -5.83
C TYR A 33 6.15 0.40 -7.27
N SER A 34 6.34 1.64 -7.67
CA SER A 34 6.94 2.00 -8.96
C SER A 34 7.82 3.26 -8.81
N LEU A 35 8.99 3.22 -9.45
CA LEU A 35 9.94 4.34 -9.49
C LEU A 35 9.71 5.25 -10.71
N ASP A 36 8.99 4.79 -11.72
CA ASP A 36 8.74 5.52 -12.98
C ASP A 36 7.24 5.75 -13.25
N GLY A 37 6.36 5.25 -12.38
CA GLY A 37 4.90 5.31 -12.52
C GLY A 37 4.33 4.34 -13.57
N ILE A 38 5.18 3.55 -14.24
CA ILE A 38 4.82 2.68 -15.37
C ILE A 38 5.07 1.22 -15.01
N ASN A 39 6.27 0.90 -14.53
CA ASN A 39 6.70 -0.44 -14.17
C ASN A 39 6.45 -0.69 -12.67
N TRP A 40 5.64 -1.71 -12.37
CA TRP A 40 5.21 -2.02 -11.01
C TRP A 40 5.89 -3.29 -10.49
N ILE A 41 6.48 -3.18 -9.30
CA ILE A 41 7.20 -4.27 -8.62
C ILE A 41 6.45 -4.63 -7.34
N SER A 42 6.13 -5.91 -7.14
CA SER A 42 5.46 -6.38 -5.92
C SER A 42 6.39 -6.31 -4.71
N ILE A 43 5.85 -5.94 -3.56
CA ILE A 43 6.60 -5.86 -2.30
C ILE A 43 5.84 -6.53 -1.16
N GLY A 44 6.55 -7.32 -0.35
CA GLY A 44 5.98 -8.04 0.79
C GLY A 44 5.17 -9.27 0.38
N LEU A 45 4.47 -9.83 1.37
CA LEU A 45 3.52 -10.94 1.18
C LEU A 45 2.10 -10.39 1.00
N PRO A 46 1.20 -11.14 0.34
CA PRO A 46 -0.22 -10.79 0.32
C PRO A 46 -0.77 -10.64 1.74
N LEU A 47 -1.58 -9.62 1.95
CA LEU A 47 -2.38 -9.46 3.15
C LEU A 47 -3.65 -10.30 3.00
N HIS A 48 -3.84 -11.27 3.88
CA HIS A 48 -5.14 -11.92 4.06
C HIS A 48 -5.98 -11.04 5.01
N MET A 49 -7.06 -10.49 4.48
CA MET A 49 -7.92 -9.54 5.18
C MET A 49 -8.88 -10.30 6.10
N GLU A 50 -8.97 -9.88 7.35
CA GLU A 50 -9.85 -10.46 8.36
C GLU A 50 -10.90 -9.44 8.80
N TYR A 51 -12.17 -9.79 8.70
CA TYR A 51 -13.25 -8.96 9.23
C TYR A 51 -13.45 -9.25 10.72
N THR A 52 -12.90 -8.39 11.58
CA THR A 52 -12.97 -8.55 13.04
C THR A 52 -13.95 -7.55 13.66
N LEU A 53 -14.64 -7.99 14.72
CA LEU A 53 -15.65 -7.21 15.44
C LEU A 53 -15.19 -5.91 16.14
N PRO A 54 -13.93 -5.73 16.62
CA PRO A 54 -13.59 -4.54 17.40
C PRO A 54 -13.62 -3.24 16.57
N HIS A 55 -13.53 -3.31 15.24
CA HIS A 55 -13.59 -2.13 14.37
C HIS A 55 -14.92 -1.98 13.62
N PHE A 56 -15.69 -3.06 13.41
CA PHE A 56 -16.97 -3.08 12.68
C PHE A 56 -16.98 -2.20 11.41
N MET A 57 -15.87 -2.20 10.66
CA MET A 57 -15.70 -1.41 9.44
C MET A 57 -15.07 -2.28 8.37
N GLY A 58 -15.52 -2.10 7.12
CA GLY A 58 -14.82 -2.68 5.97
C GLY A 58 -13.42 -2.09 5.80
N TYR A 59 -12.57 -2.80 5.06
CA TYR A 59 -11.23 -2.33 4.71
C TYR A 59 -11.29 -1.03 3.90
N ARG A 60 -10.30 -0.16 4.10
CA ARG A 60 -10.18 1.15 3.44
C ARG A 60 -8.76 1.38 2.96
N PHE A 61 -8.62 2.10 1.86
CA PHE A 61 -7.34 2.68 1.47
C PHE A 61 -7.05 3.93 2.30
N GLY A 62 -5.79 4.14 2.66
CA GLY A 62 -5.37 5.30 3.46
C GLY A 62 -3.98 5.79 3.09
N LEU A 63 -3.84 7.10 2.96
CA LEU A 63 -2.56 7.79 2.86
C LEU A 63 -2.19 8.29 4.26
N PHE A 64 -0.94 8.06 4.69
CA PHE A 64 -0.51 8.42 6.04
C PHE A 64 0.95 8.90 6.04
N ASN A 65 1.25 9.82 6.96
CA ASN A 65 2.59 10.28 7.30
C ASN A 65 2.64 10.55 8.81
N TYR A 66 3.59 9.95 9.52
CA TYR A 66 3.77 10.15 10.96
C TYR A 66 5.25 10.02 11.36
N GLY A 67 5.69 10.81 12.34
CA GLY A 67 7.05 10.75 12.88
C GLY A 67 7.11 9.88 14.13
N THR A 68 8.07 8.96 14.21
CA THR A 68 8.28 8.10 15.40
C THR A 68 9.27 8.67 16.41
N LYS A 69 10.09 9.66 16.00
CA LYS A 69 11.16 10.25 16.82
C LYS A 69 11.05 11.76 16.96
N ALA A 70 10.65 12.46 15.90
CA ALA A 70 10.52 13.91 15.86
C ALA A 70 9.36 14.32 14.95
N VAL A 71 8.78 15.48 15.23
CA VAL A 71 7.72 16.11 14.44
C VAL A 71 8.29 17.08 13.40
N GLY A 72 7.49 17.50 12.43
CA GLY A 72 7.83 18.54 11.44
C GLY A 72 8.18 18.04 10.04
N GLY A 73 8.32 16.72 9.84
CA GLY A 73 8.42 16.12 8.50
C GLY A 73 7.07 16.16 7.75
N HIS A 74 7.11 16.28 6.44
CA HIS A 74 5.94 16.28 5.55
C HIS A 74 6.14 15.31 4.40
N ALA A 75 5.03 14.93 3.75
CA ALA A 75 4.99 14.16 2.53
C ALA A 75 3.88 14.75 1.64
N ASP A 76 4.20 15.03 0.39
CA ASP A 76 3.26 15.58 -0.57
C ASP A 76 2.69 14.43 -1.42
N PHE A 77 1.36 14.38 -1.51
CA PHE A 77 0.63 13.37 -2.26
C PHE A 77 -0.05 14.02 -3.47
N ASP A 78 0.52 13.82 -4.66
CA ASP A 78 0.03 14.49 -5.88
C ASP A 78 -1.36 14.00 -6.31
N PHE A 79 -1.61 12.69 -6.20
CA PHE A 79 -2.89 12.10 -6.60
C PHE A 79 -3.19 10.78 -5.88
N PHE A 80 -4.48 10.43 -5.86
CA PHE A 80 -4.99 9.13 -5.47
C PHE A 80 -5.93 8.62 -6.56
N HIS A 81 -5.53 7.55 -7.24
CA HIS A 81 -6.33 6.94 -8.30
C HIS A 81 -6.95 5.64 -7.80
N LEU A 82 -8.27 5.53 -7.95
CA LEU A 82 -9.02 4.31 -7.71
C LEU A 82 -9.55 3.79 -9.04
N ARG A 83 -9.30 2.52 -9.32
CA ARG A 83 -9.76 1.85 -10.54
C ARG A 83 -10.35 0.48 -10.18
N ASN A 84 -11.52 0.19 -10.75
CA ASN A 84 -12.03 -1.16 -10.79
C ASN A 84 -11.36 -1.91 -11.93
N ASN A 85 -10.97 -3.15 -11.65
CA ASN A 85 -10.52 -4.09 -12.67
C ASN A 85 -11.71 -4.99 -12.98
N ASP A 86 -12.59 -4.51 -13.86
CA ASP A 86 -13.68 -5.30 -14.45
C ASP A 86 -13.13 -6.24 -15.54
#